data_AF-A0A8S2FSZ8-F1
#
_entry.id   AF-A0A8S2FSZ8-F1
#
_cell.length_a   1.000
_cell.length_b   1.000
_cell.length_c   1.000
_cell.angle_alpha   90.00
_cell.angle_beta   90.00
_cell.angle_gamma   90.00
#
_symmetry.space_group_name_H-M   'P 1'
#
loop_
_entity.id
_entity.type
_entity.pdbx_description
1 polymer ?
#
loop_
_entity_poly.entity_id
_entity_poly.type
_entity_poly.pdbx_seq_one_letter_code
_entity_poly.pdbx_strand_id
1 'polypeptide(L)'
;MHNPTMLFFQVLFLRSSDPKKKPDLNQIWTTILESRAKGLESDHAYSILDARQVKVNQRLVKLRNPWGEKEWKGDWNDNCPEWPKTSKKRLNTSSTNDGVFWMPWEQMPSFFSSVTICKINANWHEARKRGQFCDFSSTITSVYSLEVPYGAELEIEVFNSGDGDYYSRLKDPDVDLFLILLNSKGYCKGYKHDVDYYITLSTQVSSGKYTIIVGSMSVVNYLVCPSFNLVVHGSRPFDVYDQPSTNEILADAFQTVALKTTNRQDMGGGVSILTFDDNG
;
A
#
# COMPACT_ATOMS: atom_id res chain seq x y z
N MET A 1 5.15 28.16 3.79
CA MET A 1 5.22 27.61 2.43
C MET A 1 4.92 26.12 2.53
N HIS A 2 3.71 25.69 2.18
CA HIS A 2 3.38 24.27 2.10
C HIS A 2 4.04 23.71 0.84
N ASN A 3 4.94 22.74 1.00
CA ASN A 3 5.36 21.89 -0.11
C ASN A 3 4.11 21.14 -0.60
N PRO A 4 3.70 21.27 -1.86
CA PRO A 4 2.68 20.38 -2.39
C PRO A 4 3.31 18.99 -2.48
N THR A 5 2.95 18.09 -1.58
CA THR A 5 3.01 16.66 -1.85
C THR A 5 2.23 16.47 -3.15
N MET A 6 2.93 16.09 -4.21
CA MET A 6 2.28 15.76 -5.47
C MET A 6 1.62 14.41 -5.24
N LEU A 7 0.34 14.43 -4.88
CA LEU A 7 -0.50 13.25 -4.78
C LEU A 7 -0.94 12.91 -6.20
N PHE A 8 -0.28 11.93 -6.81
CA PHE A 8 -0.87 11.26 -7.95
C PHE A 8 -1.93 10.32 -7.40
N PHE A 9 -3.20 10.66 -7.62
CA PHE A 9 -4.32 9.82 -7.24
C PHE A 9 -4.64 8.90 -8.41
N GLN A 10 -4.47 7.59 -8.26
CA GLN A 10 -4.95 6.67 -9.30
C GLN A 10 -5.30 5.28 -8.79
N VAL A 11 -6.39 4.78 -9.36
CA VAL A 11 -6.96 3.43 -9.30
C VAL A 11 -7.79 3.16 -8.05
N LEU A 12 -9.09 3.42 -8.17
CA LEU A 12 -10.09 2.70 -7.39
C LEU A 12 -10.60 1.51 -8.19
N PHE A 13 -10.60 0.31 -7.59
CA PHE A 13 -11.28 -0.86 -8.15
C PHE A 13 -12.72 -0.92 -7.62
N LEU A 14 -13.69 -1.32 -8.45
CA LEU A 14 -15.01 -1.68 -7.93
C LEU A 14 -14.97 -3.09 -7.34
N ARG A 15 -15.67 -3.27 -6.22
CA ARG A 15 -15.62 -4.45 -5.36
C ARG A 15 -15.79 -5.78 -6.10
N SER A 16 -14.81 -6.67 -5.93
CA SER A 16 -15.02 -8.09 -5.66
C SER A 16 -14.54 -8.34 -4.23
N SER A 17 -15.42 -8.87 -3.38
CA SER A 17 -15.29 -9.30 -1.97
C SER A 17 -13.96 -9.17 -1.20
N ASP A 18 -14.08 -8.85 0.10
CA ASP A 18 -13.07 -9.03 1.16
C ASP A 18 -12.38 -10.41 1.06
N PRO A 19 -11.05 -10.48 0.90
CA PRO A 19 -10.32 -11.74 0.73
C PRO A 19 -10.39 -12.66 1.97
N LYS A 20 -10.76 -12.13 3.14
CA LYS A 20 -10.82 -12.89 4.41
C LYS A 20 -12.20 -13.51 4.69
N LYS A 21 -13.20 -13.31 3.82
CA LYS A 21 -14.55 -13.93 3.92
C LYS A 21 -14.93 -14.63 2.63
N LYS A 22 -15.62 -15.78 2.74
CA LYS A 22 -16.21 -16.43 1.56
C LYS A 22 -17.09 -15.41 0.81
N PRO A 23 -16.88 -15.19 -0.49
CA PRO A 23 -17.66 -14.24 -1.26
C PRO A 23 -19.14 -14.59 -1.24
N ASP A 24 -20.01 -13.67 -0.83
CA ASP A 24 -21.44 -13.76 -1.14
C ASP A 24 -21.63 -13.31 -2.60
N LEU A 25 -21.74 -14.29 -3.50
CA LEU A 25 -21.90 -14.05 -4.92
C LEU A 25 -23.14 -13.22 -5.23
N ASN A 26 -24.24 -13.36 -4.48
CA ASN A 26 -25.46 -12.60 -4.72
C ASN A 26 -25.28 -11.13 -4.37
N GLN A 27 -24.58 -10.85 -3.25
CA GLN A 27 -24.25 -9.49 -2.85
C GLN A 27 -23.31 -8.81 -3.87
N ILE A 28 -22.33 -9.55 -4.40
CA ILE A 28 -21.40 -9.06 -5.42
C ILE A 28 -22.16 -8.70 -6.70
N TRP A 29 -23.00 -9.60 -7.20
CA TRP A 29 -23.79 -9.35 -8.41
C TRP A 29 -24.73 -8.16 -8.24
N THR A 30 -25.37 -8.03 -7.08
CA THR A 30 -26.24 -6.88 -6.77
C THR A 30 -25.45 -5.57 -6.82
N THR A 31 -24.29 -5.51 -6.17
CA THR A 31 -23.42 -4.32 -6.15
C THR A 31 -22.94 -3.94 -7.56
N ILE A 32 -22.60 -4.92 -8.40
CA ILE A 32 -22.18 -4.69 -9.80
C ILE A 32 -23.34 -4.07 -10.60
N LEU A 33 -24.56 -4.61 -10.47
CA LEU A 33 -25.73 -4.10 -11.18
C LEU A 33 -26.08 -2.68 -10.73
N GLU A 34 -26.07 -2.41 -9.42
CA GLU A 34 -26.28 -1.08 -8.86
C GLU A 34 -25.23 -0.07 -9.36
N SER A 35 -23.96 -0.46 -9.37
CA SER A 35 -22.86 0.37 -9.87
C SER A 35 -23.07 0.76 -11.34
N ARG A 36 -23.39 -0.21 -12.19
CA ARG A 36 -23.67 0.01 -13.62
C ARG A 36 -24.90 0.87 -13.85
N ALA A 37 -25.97 0.66 -13.07
CA ALA A 37 -27.16 1.51 -13.11
C ALA A 37 -26.83 2.96 -12.75
N LYS A 38 -25.87 3.18 -11.84
CA LYS A 38 -25.34 4.49 -11.46
C LYS A 38 -24.24 5.02 -12.39
N GLY A 39 -23.93 4.33 -13.49
CA GLY A 39 -22.95 4.78 -14.50
C GLY A 39 -21.49 4.47 -14.18
N LEU A 40 -21.22 3.60 -13.21
CA LEU A 40 -19.88 3.14 -12.84
C LEU A 40 -19.56 1.79 -13.48
N GLU A 41 -18.30 1.58 -13.87
CA GLU A 41 -17.80 0.37 -14.51
C GLU A 41 -17.08 -0.54 -13.53
N SER A 42 -17.51 -1.80 -13.48
CA SER A 42 -16.95 -2.86 -12.63
C SER A 42 -15.55 -3.26 -13.07
N ASP A 43 -14.68 -3.59 -12.10
CA ASP A 43 -13.30 -4.04 -12.37
C ASP A 43 -12.50 -3.04 -13.21
N HIS A 44 -12.70 -1.75 -12.92
CA HIS A 44 -12.12 -0.65 -13.68
C HIS A 44 -11.53 0.41 -12.78
N ALA A 45 -10.44 1.02 -13.23
CA ALA A 45 -9.69 2.03 -12.52
C ALA A 45 -10.25 3.44 -12.76
N TYR A 46 -10.51 4.18 -11.68
CA TYR A 46 -10.84 5.62 -11.74
C TYR A 46 -9.73 6.48 -11.15
N SER A 47 -9.61 7.73 -11.62
CA SER A 47 -8.68 8.72 -11.05
C SER A 47 -9.42 9.71 -10.16
N ILE A 48 -8.89 10.03 -8.97
CA ILE A 48 -9.40 11.15 -8.17
C ILE A 48 -8.75 12.43 -8.67
N LEU A 49 -9.55 13.42 -9.04
CA LEU A 49 -9.07 14.70 -9.54
C LEU A 49 -9.10 15.80 -8.48
N ASP A 50 -10.06 15.73 -7.55
CA ASP A 50 -10.28 16.77 -6.55
C ASP A 50 -11.14 16.23 -5.39
N ALA A 51 -11.05 16.84 -4.22
CA ALA A 51 -11.90 16.55 -3.07
C ALA A 51 -12.19 17.84 -2.32
N ARG A 52 -13.48 18.18 -2.14
CA ARG A 52 -13.88 19.49 -1.57
C ARG A 52 -15.04 19.38 -0.62
N GLN A 53 -14.98 20.18 0.45
CA GLN A 53 -16.13 20.44 1.30
C GLN A 53 -16.91 21.64 0.75
N VAL A 54 -18.13 21.41 0.27
CA VAL A 54 -18.97 22.45 -0.35
C VAL A 54 -19.89 23.15 0.63
N LYS A 55 -20.26 22.47 1.73
CA LYS A 55 -21.02 22.99 2.88
C LYS A 55 -20.60 22.23 4.16
N VAL A 56 -21.08 22.69 5.30
CA VAL A 56 -20.97 21.93 6.57
C VAL A 56 -21.52 20.53 6.34
N ASN A 57 -20.72 19.50 6.65
CA ASN A 57 -21.06 18.09 6.45
C ASN A 57 -21.39 17.66 5.01
N GLN A 58 -20.94 18.41 3.99
CA GLN A 58 -21.15 18.04 2.59
C GLN A 58 -19.82 18.03 1.85
N ARG A 59 -19.28 16.82 1.64
CA ARG A 59 -18.01 16.58 0.97
C ARG A 59 -18.26 15.89 -0.36
N LEU A 60 -17.57 16.36 -1.39
CA LEU A 60 -17.64 15.79 -2.73
C LEU A 60 -16.23 15.36 -3.16
N VAL A 61 -16.17 14.29 -3.93
CA VAL A 61 -14.98 13.84 -4.63
C VAL A 61 -15.21 13.91 -6.13
N LYS A 62 -14.23 14.45 -6.86
CA LYS A 62 -14.21 14.50 -8.31
C LYS A 62 -13.43 13.31 -8.82
N LEU A 63 -14.06 12.49 -9.64
CA LEU A 63 -13.48 11.30 -10.24
C LEU A 63 -13.44 11.43 -11.75
N ARG A 64 -12.59 10.63 -12.39
CA ARG A 64 -12.53 10.49 -13.84
C ARG A 64 -12.50 9.03 -14.25
N ASN A 65 -13.40 8.65 -15.15
CA ASN A 65 -13.28 7.44 -15.96
C ASN A 65 -12.20 7.68 -17.04
N PRO A 66 -11.09 6.91 -17.07
CA PRO A 66 -10.05 7.07 -18.07
C PRO A 66 -10.52 6.79 -19.51
N TRP A 67 -11.63 6.07 -19.72
CA TRP A 67 -12.23 5.90 -21.05
C TRP A 67 -12.89 7.16 -21.59
N GLY A 68 -13.06 8.20 -20.76
CA GLY A 68 -13.63 9.47 -21.20
C GLY A 68 -15.14 9.42 -21.46
N GLU A 69 -15.81 8.39 -20.95
CA GLU A 69 -17.25 8.20 -21.07
C GLU A 69 -17.81 7.57 -19.79
N LYS A 70 -19.15 7.56 -19.65
CA LYS A 70 -19.88 6.94 -18.54
C LYS A 70 -19.58 7.59 -17.19
N GLU A 71 -20.47 8.48 -16.83
CA GLU A 71 -20.40 9.30 -15.62
C GLU A 71 -21.42 8.86 -14.58
N TRP A 72 -21.12 9.22 -13.33
CA TRP A 72 -22.00 9.01 -12.20
C TRP A 72 -23.39 9.62 -12.44
N LYS A 73 -24.43 8.80 -12.23
CA LYS A 73 -25.85 9.16 -12.41
C LYS A 73 -26.60 9.38 -11.10
N GLY A 74 -25.93 9.31 -9.95
CA GLY A 74 -26.52 9.58 -8.65
C GLY A 74 -26.51 11.07 -8.29
N ASP A 75 -26.56 11.37 -7.00
CA ASP A 75 -26.55 12.76 -6.51
C ASP A 75 -25.28 13.49 -6.93
N TRP A 76 -25.37 14.79 -7.21
CA TRP A 76 -24.22 15.59 -7.69
C TRP A 76 -23.67 15.17 -9.06
N ASN A 77 -24.44 14.42 -9.86
CA ASN A 77 -24.13 14.28 -11.29
C ASN A 77 -24.18 15.63 -12.03
N ASP A 78 -23.60 15.71 -13.22
CA ASP A 78 -23.46 16.99 -13.95
C ASP A 78 -24.80 17.65 -14.33
N ASN A 79 -25.85 16.83 -14.47
CA ASN A 79 -27.22 17.26 -14.77
C ASN A 79 -28.07 17.54 -13.52
N CYS A 80 -27.52 17.41 -12.31
CA CYS A 80 -28.28 17.56 -11.07
C CYS A 80 -28.86 18.99 -10.93
N PRO A 81 -30.18 19.16 -10.70
CA PRO A 81 -30.78 20.49 -10.54
C PRO A 81 -30.30 21.22 -9.28
N GLU A 82 -29.84 20.47 -8.28
CA GLU A 82 -29.52 20.96 -6.94
C GLU A 82 -28.14 21.62 -6.83
N TRP A 83 -27.34 21.62 -7.89
CA TRP A 83 -26.11 22.40 -7.91
C TRP A 83 -26.42 23.86 -7.61
N PRO A 84 -25.94 24.43 -6.49
CA PRO A 84 -26.05 25.88 -6.30
C PRO A 84 -25.37 26.57 -7.48
N LYS A 85 -25.99 27.60 -8.09
CA LYS A 85 -25.43 28.31 -9.26
C LYS A 85 -23.96 28.75 -9.04
N THR A 86 -23.64 29.11 -7.80
CA THR A 86 -22.29 29.47 -7.37
C THR A 86 -21.30 28.29 -7.33
N SER A 87 -21.78 27.06 -7.16
CA SER A 87 -20.96 25.86 -7.04
C SER A 87 -20.57 25.26 -8.38
N LYS A 88 -21.43 25.27 -9.41
CA LYS A 88 -21.07 24.79 -10.77
C LYS A 88 -19.81 25.48 -11.30
N LYS A 89 -19.77 26.82 -11.19
CA LYS A 89 -18.62 27.62 -11.63
C LYS A 89 -17.37 27.40 -10.76
N ARG A 90 -17.54 27.19 -9.44
CA ARG A 90 -16.41 26.96 -8.52
C ARG A 90 -15.79 25.57 -8.63
N LEU A 91 -16.58 24.57 -9.00
CA LEU A 91 -16.19 23.15 -9.02
C LEU A 91 -15.84 22.65 -10.43
N ASN A 92 -15.90 23.55 -11.41
CA ASN A 92 -15.55 23.30 -12.81
C ASN A 92 -16.23 22.02 -13.33
N THR A 93 -17.55 21.96 -13.15
CA THR A 93 -18.42 20.88 -13.65
C THR A 93 -18.62 21.09 -15.14
N SER A 94 -18.27 20.10 -15.96
CA SER A 94 -18.60 20.11 -17.39
C SER A 94 -19.93 19.38 -17.60
N SER A 95 -20.71 19.79 -18.59
CA SER A 95 -21.88 19.01 -19.03
C SER A 95 -21.57 18.11 -20.23
N THR A 96 -20.30 17.98 -20.57
CA THR A 96 -19.81 17.07 -21.61
C THR A 96 -19.56 15.70 -20.99
N ASN A 97 -19.99 14.63 -21.66
CA ASN A 97 -19.61 13.26 -21.30
C ASN A 97 -18.12 13.05 -21.59
N ASP A 98 -17.26 13.49 -20.67
CA ASP A 98 -15.80 13.38 -20.72
C ASP A 98 -15.26 12.40 -19.65
N GLY A 99 -16.18 11.72 -18.97
CA GLY A 99 -15.91 10.75 -17.93
C GLY A 99 -15.61 11.39 -16.58
N VAL A 100 -15.69 12.72 -16.45
CA VAL A 100 -15.37 13.45 -15.22
C VAL A 100 -16.64 13.82 -14.46
N PHE A 101 -16.78 13.33 -13.24
CA PHE A 101 -17.98 13.55 -12.45
C PHE A 101 -17.67 13.82 -10.98
N TRP A 102 -18.62 14.45 -10.29
CA TRP A 102 -18.61 14.56 -8.83
C TRP A 102 -19.54 13.52 -8.22
N MET A 103 -19.18 13.00 -7.06
CA MET A 103 -20.08 12.20 -6.22
C MET A 103 -19.91 12.55 -4.74
N PRO A 104 -20.90 12.24 -3.87
CA PRO A 104 -20.74 12.38 -2.44
C PRO A 104 -19.58 11.51 -1.94
N TRP A 105 -18.70 12.10 -1.13
CA TRP A 105 -17.60 11.38 -0.49
C TRP A 105 -18.12 10.18 0.31
N GLU A 106 -19.25 10.36 0.99
CA GLU A 106 -19.90 9.36 1.82
C GLU A 106 -20.43 8.16 1.03
N GLN A 107 -20.67 8.30 -0.28
CA GLN A 107 -21.12 7.22 -1.15
C GLN A 107 -19.96 6.46 -1.80
N MET A 108 -18.77 7.07 -1.91
CA MET A 108 -17.61 6.46 -2.56
C MET A 108 -17.27 5.06 -1.99
N PRO A 109 -17.22 4.83 -0.65
CA PRO A 109 -16.88 3.52 -0.09
C PRO A 109 -17.87 2.40 -0.42
N SER A 110 -19.10 2.73 -0.83
CA SER A 110 -20.11 1.74 -1.21
C SER A 110 -19.84 1.13 -2.58
N PHE A 111 -19.16 1.85 -3.46
CA PHE A 111 -18.91 1.43 -4.84
C PHE A 111 -17.46 0.98 -5.05
N PHE A 112 -16.51 1.64 -4.39
CA PHE A 112 -15.09 1.40 -4.60
C PHE A 112 -14.44 0.65 -3.43
N SER A 113 -13.58 -0.32 -3.74
CA SER A 113 -12.95 -1.22 -2.76
C SER A 113 -11.57 -0.78 -2.30
N SER A 114 -10.86 0.04 -3.09
CA SER A 114 -9.51 0.49 -2.77
C SER A 114 -9.28 1.91 -3.26
N VAL A 115 -8.34 2.60 -2.62
CA VAL A 115 -7.79 3.89 -3.05
C VAL A 115 -6.28 3.76 -3.00
N THR A 116 -5.63 3.82 -4.15
CA THR A 116 -4.16 3.85 -4.21
C THR A 116 -3.67 5.29 -4.36
N ILE A 117 -2.69 5.66 -3.52
CA ILE A 117 -2.06 6.98 -3.52
C ILE A 117 -0.58 6.80 -3.79
N CYS A 118 -0.10 7.38 -4.89
CA CYS A 118 1.34 7.48 -5.14
C CYS A 118 1.84 8.80 -4.53
N LYS A 119 2.51 8.72 -3.39
CA LYS A 119 3.09 9.87 -2.69
C LYS A 119 4.47 10.17 -3.28
N ILE A 120 4.65 11.36 -3.84
CA ILE A 120 5.98 11.83 -4.25
C ILE A 120 6.40 12.97 -3.34
N ASN A 121 7.46 12.73 -2.57
CA ASN A 121 8.10 13.77 -1.77
C ASN A 121 9.37 14.24 -2.49
N ALA A 122 9.25 15.30 -3.30
CA ALA A 122 10.35 15.79 -4.15
C ALA A 122 11.63 16.18 -3.39
N ASN A 123 11.53 16.45 -2.08
CA ASN A 123 12.66 16.85 -1.23
C ASN A 123 13.16 15.73 -0.31
N TRP A 124 12.68 14.49 -0.49
CA TRP A 124 13.17 13.36 0.28
C TRP A 124 14.38 12.73 -0.41
N HIS A 125 15.28 12.21 0.41
CA HIS A 125 16.45 11.45 -0.02
C HIS A 125 16.03 10.02 -0.34
N GLU A 126 16.65 9.41 -1.35
CA GLU A 126 16.33 8.05 -1.79
C GLU A 126 17.61 7.20 -1.84
N ALA A 127 17.52 5.96 -1.38
CA ALA A 127 18.51 4.92 -1.64
C ALA A 127 17.82 3.66 -2.18
N ARG A 128 18.46 3.00 -3.14
CA ARG A 128 17.97 1.75 -3.73
C ARG A 128 18.99 0.64 -3.58
N LYS A 129 18.52 -0.56 -3.24
CA LYS A 129 19.34 -1.78 -3.19
C LYS A 129 18.60 -2.90 -3.91
N ARG A 130 19.30 -3.60 -4.81
CA ARG A 130 18.80 -4.83 -5.42
C ARG A 130 19.25 -6.02 -4.58
N GLY A 131 18.36 -6.99 -4.42
CA GLY A 131 18.67 -8.26 -3.76
C GLY A 131 17.92 -9.42 -4.40
N GLN A 132 18.12 -10.62 -3.86
CA GLN A 132 17.45 -11.84 -4.26
C GLN A 132 16.92 -12.55 -3.02
N PHE A 133 15.78 -13.23 -3.14
CA PHE A 133 15.16 -13.90 -2.00
C PHE A 133 15.84 -15.23 -1.61
N CYS A 134 16.76 -15.79 -2.41
CA CYS A 134 17.42 -17.07 -2.10
C CYS A 134 18.77 -17.28 -2.84
N ASP A 135 19.64 -18.07 -2.21
CA ASP A 135 20.56 -19.03 -2.85
C ASP A 135 20.61 -20.31 -1.96
N PHE A 136 20.87 -21.48 -2.55
CA PHE A 136 20.65 -22.90 -2.16
C PHE A 136 20.64 -23.41 -0.68
N SER A 137 20.75 -22.58 0.38
CA SER A 137 20.77 -23.00 1.79
C SER A 137 19.67 -22.34 2.65
N SER A 138 18.42 -22.49 2.23
CA SER A 138 17.18 -22.41 3.03
C SER A 138 16.82 -21.13 3.83
N THR A 139 17.66 -20.11 3.97
CA THR A 139 17.25 -18.80 4.51
C THR A 139 18.22 -17.69 4.13
N ILE A 140 18.19 -17.17 2.90
CA ILE A 140 18.95 -15.95 2.57
C ILE A 140 18.02 -14.75 2.49
N THR A 141 17.71 -14.26 3.67
CA THR A 141 17.16 -12.91 3.88
C THR A 141 18.27 -11.89 3.64
N SER A 142 17.98 -10.80 2.93
CA SER A 142 18.93 -9.73 2.72
C SER A 142 18.92 -8.75 3.89
N VAL A 143 20.11 -8.39 4.38
CA VAL A 143 20.28 -7.51 5.54
C VAL A 143 21.04 -6.26 5.11
N TYR A 144 20.57 -5.10 5.57
CA TYR A 144 21.18 -3.81 5.26
C TYR A 144 21.36 -3.00 6.54
N SER A 145 22.48 -2.29 6.63
CA SER A 145 22.70 -1.28 7.67
C SER A 145 22.16 0.06 7.17
N LEU A 146 21.40 0.75 8.02
CA LEU A 146 20.86 2.07 7.78
C LEU A 146 21.43 3.05 8.82
N GLU A 147 22.16 4.06 8.35
CA GLU A 147 22.69 5.12 9.19
C GLU A 147 21.88 6.40 9.02
N VAL A 148 21.33 6.90 10.13
CA VAL A 148 20.46 8.08 10.16
C VAL A 148 21.13 9.16 11.02
N PRO A 149 21.83 10.14 10.42
CA PRO A 149 22.52 11.19 11.18
C PRO A 149 21.59 12.09 11.98
N TYR A 150 20.38 12.35 11.47
CA TYR A 150 19.37 13.20 12.10
C TYR A 150 18.02 12.50 12.10
N GLY A 151 17.24 12.63 13.17
CA GLY A 151 15.91 12.03 13.23
C GLY A 151 15.06 12.40 12.01
N ALA A 152 14.41 11.39 11.41
CA ALA A 152 13.79 11.45 10.10
C ALA A 152 12.50 10.60 10.06
N GLU A 153 11.53 11.07 9.29
CA GLU A 153 10.48 10.22 8.72
C GLU A 153 11.08 9.41 7.57
N LEU A 154 10.76 8.11 7.54
CA LEU A 154 11.20 7.14 6.55
C LEU A 154 10.00 6.40 5.93
N GLU A 155 10.10 6.13 4.64
CA GLU A 155 9.24 5.19 3.91
C GLU A 155 10.16 4.13 3.31
N ILE A 156 10.04 2.89 3.77
CA ILE A 156 10.87 1.76 3.32
C ILE A 156 9.99 0.80 2.54
N GLU A 157 10.38 0.50 1.32
CA GLU A 157 9.58 -0.25 0.36
C GLU A 157 10.37 -1.43 -0.18
N VAL A 158 9.70 -2.57 -0.33
CA VAL A 158 10.25 -3.75 -0.99
C VAL A 158 9.33 -4.08 -2.14
N PHE A 159 9.88 -4.12 -3.34
CA PHE A 159 9.19 -4.54 -4.56
C PHE A 159 9.77 -5.86 -5.02
N ASN A 160 8.92 -6.88 -5.18
CA ASN A 160 9.30 -8.06 -5.95
C ASN A 160 9.60 -7.60 -7.38
N SER A 161 10.81 -7.83 -7.87
CA SER A 161 11.19 -7.54 -9.25
C SER A 161 11.22 -8.85 -10.01
N GLY A 162 10.04 -9.31 -10.42
CA GLY A 162 9.90 -10.42 -11.37
C GLY A 162 10.51 -10.09 -12.73
N ASP A 163 10.23 -10.93 -13.73
CA ASP A 163 10.82 -10.86 -15.08
C ASP A 163 10.30 -9.69 -15.95
N GLY A 164 9.38 -8.87 -15.42
CA GLY A 164 8.89 -7.64 -16.04
C GLY A 164 7.51 -7.75 -16.70
N ASP A 165 6.80 -8.87 -16.59
CA ASP A 165 5.42 -9.02 -17.07
C ASP A 165 4.38 -8.75 -15.98
N TYR A 166 4.29 -7.47 -15.56
CA TYR A 166 3.49 -6.97 -14.44
C TYR A 166 2.00 -7.36 -14.46
N TYR A 167 1.43 -7.65 -15.64
CA TYR A 167 0.00 -7.93 -15.79
C TYR A 167 -0.35 -9.43 -15.70
N SER A 168 0.64 -10.32 -15.59
CA SER A 168 0.43 -11.77 -15.56
C SER A 168 0.81 -12.37 -14.21
N ARG A 169 -0.17 -12.55 -13.31
CA ARG A 169 0.00 -13.24 -12.02
C ARG A 169 0.47 -14.70 -12.14
N LEU A 170 0.33 -15.30 -13.34
CA LEU A 170 0.85 -16.63 -13.64
C LEU A 170 2.38 -16.64 -13.83
N LYS A 171 2.97 -15.49 -14.17
CA LYS A 171 4.42 -15.32 -14.37
C LYS A 171 5.10 -14.62 -13.18
N ASP A 172 4.39 -13.70 -12.54
CA ASP A 172 4.86 -12.97 -11.36
C ASP A 172 3.85 -13.18 -10.21
N PRO A 173 3.93 -14.32 -9.50
CA PRO A 173 3.00 -14.61 -8.41
C PRO A 173 3.23 -13.68 -7.23
N ASP A 174 2.16 -13.43 -6.47
CA ASP A 174 2.26 -12.71 -5.19
C ASP A 174 3.28 -13.45 -4.30
N VAL A 175 4.24 -12.70 -3.77
CA VAL A 175 5.30 -13.24 -2.91
C VAL A 175 4.91 -12.92 -1.47
N ASP A 176 5.09 -13.89 -0.60
CA ASP A 176 4.89 -13.69 0.83
C ASP A 176 6.08 -12.88 1.39
N LEU A 177 5.98 -11.56 1.34
CA LEU A 177 7.06 -10.61 1.60
C LEU A 177 7.08 -10.21 3.08
N PHE A 178 8.28 -10.01 3.63
CA PHE A 178 8.45 -9.35 4.91
C PHE A 178 9.58 -8.31 4.92
N LEU A 179 9.39 -7.30 5.76
CA LEU A 179 10.33 -6.21 6.00
C LEU A 179 10.37 -5.91 7.50
N ILE A 180 11.57 -5.93 8.08
CA ILE A 180 11.81 -5.66 9.50
C ILE A 180 12.83 -4.54 9.65
N LEU A 181 12.54 -3.57 10.50
CA LEU A 181 13.47 -2.51 10.90
C LEU A 181 13.81 -2.65 12.38
N LEU A 182 15.08 -2.89 12.68
CA LEU A 182 15.61 -2.98 14.03
C LEU A 182 16.45 -1.73 14.36
N ASN A 183 16.46 -1.30 15.62
CA ASN A 183 17.45 -0.32 16.08
C ASN A 183 18.78 -0.99 16.44
N SER A 184 19.79 -0.19 16.77
CA SER A 184 21.12 -0.66 17.20
C SER A 184 21.15 -1.57 18.44
N LYS A 185 20.03 -1.70 19.17
CA LYS A 185 19.89 -2.60 20.33
C LYS A 185 19.14 -3.89 19.97
N GLY A 186 18.79 -4.10 18.70
CA GLY A 186 18.02 -5.25 18.23
C GLY A 186 16.51 -5.13 18.45
N TYR A 187 15.99 -4.00 18.92
CA TYR A 187 14.54 -3.84 19.13
C TYR A 187 13.82 -3.45 17.84
N CYS A 188 12.70 -4.13 17.57
CA CYS A 188 11.84 -3.86 16.41
C CYS A 188 11.22 -2.45 16.44
N LYS A 189 11.63 -1.61 15.48
CA LYS A 189 11.06 -0.28 15.23
C LYS A 189 9.90 -0.30 14.26
N GLY A 190 9.92 -1.20 13.29
CA GLY A 190 8.82 -1.40 12.37
C GLY A 190 8.88 -2.78 11.75
N TYR A 191 7.72 -3.28 11.34
CA TYR A 191 7.55 -4.56 10.68
C TYR A 191 6.41 -4.44 9.70
N LYS A 192 6.55 -5.04 8.53
CA LYS A 192 5.47 -5.22 7.56
C LYS A 192 5.60 -6.60 6.93
N HIS A 193 4.47 -7.25 6.74
CA HIS A 193 4.34 -8.54 6.10
C HIS A 193 3.03 -8.58 5.34
N ASP A 194 3.09 -9.08 4.11
CA ASP A 194 1.92 -9.26 3.26
C ASP A 194 2.24 -10.21 2.11
N VAL A 195 1.21 -10.88 1.59
CA VAL A 195 1.31 -11.65 0.35
C VAL A 195 0.91 -10.70 -0.78
N ASP A 196 1.90 -10.00 -1.32
CA ASP A 196 1.70 -8.95 -2.32
C ASP A 196 2.95 -8.82 -3.22
N TYR A 197 2.85 -7.99 -4.25
CA TYR A 197 3.95 -7.63 -5.12
C TYR A 197 4.91 -6.61 -4.46
N TYR A 198 4.39 -5.81 -3.53
CA TYR A 198 5.18 -4.83 -2.81
C TYR A 198 4.67 -4.65 -1.39
N ILE A 199 5.57 -4.27 -0.48
CA ILE A 199 5.23 -3.89 0.89
C ILE A 199 5.91 -2.57 1.25
N THR A 200 5.22 -1.73 2.01
CA THR A 200 5.72 -0.43 2.50
C THR A 200 5.65 -0.38 4.02
N LEU A 201 6.72 0.09 4.65
CA LEU A 201 6.83 0.42 6.06
C LEU A 201 7.10 1.92 6.22
N SER A 202 6.10 2.67 6.67
CA SER A 202 6.26 4.08 7.06
C SER A 202 6.57 4.18 8.56
N THR A 203 7.62 4.92 8.91
CA THR A 203 8.03 5.07 10.32
C THR A 203 8.83 6.34 10.57
N GLN A 204 8.91 6.75 11.84
CA GLN A 204 9.77 7.85 12.27
C GLN A 204 10.88 7.31 13.17
N VAL A 205 12.11 7.71 12.87
CA VAL A 205 13.31 7.28 13.59
C VAL A 205 14.08 8.45 14.16
N SER A 206 14.81 8.19 15.25
CA SER A 206 15.78 9.13 15.81
C SER A 206 17.12 9.00 15.07
N SER A 207 18.06 9.90 15.39
CA SER A 207 19.45 9.71 14.95
C SER A 207 20.00 8.39 15.51
N GLY A 208 20.69 7.62 14.68
CA GLY A 208 21.28 6.35 15.09
C GLY A 208 21.51 5.37 13.93
N LYS A 209 21.92 4.16 14.30
CA LYS A 209 22.08 3.03 13.37
C LYS A 209 20.92 2.06 13.51
N TYR A 210 20.52 1.53 12.37
CA TYR A 210 19.40 0.61 12.22
C TYR A 210 19.80 -0.55 11.31
N THR A 211 19.05 -1.64 11.40
CA THR A 211 19.22 -2.82 10.55
C THR A 211 17.89 -3.08 9.84
N ILE A 212 17.93 -3.12 8.52
CA ILE A 212 16.81 -3.46 7.66
C ILE A 212 16.97 -4.93 7.26
N ILE A 213 15.92 -5.71 7.40
CA ILE A 213 15.88 -7.14 7.06
C ILE A 213 14.74 -7.34 6.07
N VAL A 214 15.05 -7.88 4.89
CA VAL A 214 14.11 -8.10 3.79
C VAL A 214 14.15 -9.55 3.35
N GLY A 215 12.98 -10.19 3.26
CA GLY A 215 12.91 -11.57 2.80
C GLY A 215 11.52 -11.99 2.36
N SER A 216 11.39 -13.29 2.12
CA SER A 216 10.11 -13.94 1.85
C SER A 216 9.92 -15.17 2.73
N MET A 217 8.68 -15.41 3.16
CA MET A 217 8.28 -16.58 3.97
C MET A 217 7.91 -17.82 3.14
N SER A 218 7.54 -17.62 1.86
CA SER A 218 6.91 -18.67 1.04
C SER A 218 7.68 -19.00 -0.24
N VAL A 219 9.03 -19.01 -0.23
CA VAL A 219 9.78 -19.41 -1.44
C VAL A 219 9.65 -20.93 -1.66
N VAL A 220 8.67 -21.34 -2.48
CA VAL A 220 8.29 -22.75 -2.71
C VAL A 220 9.09 -23.42 -3.85
N ASN A 221 9.91 -22.70 -4.64
CA ASN A 221 10.62 -23.30 -5.77
C ASN A 221 12.08 -22.85 -5.90
N TYR A 222 13.00 -23.78 -5.60
CA TYR A 222 14.46 -23.58 -5.51
C TYR A 222 15.18 -23.36 -6.86
N LEU A 223 14.46 -23.34 -7.98
CA LEU A 223 15.05 -23.26 -9.32
C LEU A 223 15.17 -21.83 -9.86
N VAL A 224 14.35 -20.89 -9.38
CA VAL A 224 14.42 -19.47 -9.74
C VAL A 224 14.14 -18.64 -8.49
N CYS A 225 15.15 -17.90 -8.02
CA CYS A 225 15.01 -17.01 -6.87
C CYS A 225 14.56 -15.63 -7.37
N PRO A 226 13.35 -15.15 -7.00
CA PRO A 226 12.92 -13.84 -7.45
C PRO A 226 13.86 -12.76 -6.91
N SER A 227 14.09 -11.74 -7.72
CA SER A 227 14.86 -10.57 -7.31
C SER A 227 13.91 -9.57 -6.63
N PHE A 228 14.45 -8.64 -5.85
CA PHE A 228 13.68 -7.53 -5.31
C PHE A 228 14.45 -6.23 -5.37
N ASN A 229 13.71 -5.13 -5.28
CA ASN A 229 14.26 -3.79 -5.04
C ASN A 229 13.81 -3.31 -3.65
N LEU A 230 14.77 -3.08 -2.78
CA LEU A 230 14.59 -2.29 -1.57
C LEU A 230 14.76 -0.81 -1.94
N VAL A 231 13.77 0.00 -1.59
CA VAL A 231 13.80 1.46 -1.75
C VAL A 231 13.58 2.08 -0.38
N VAL A 232 14.47 2.99 0.01
CA VAL A 232 14.34 3.77 1.25
C VAL A 232 14.18 5.21 0.83
N HIS A 233 13.11 5.85 1.27
CA HIS A 233 12.91 7.29 1.19
C HIS A 233 13.01 7.90 2.59
N GLY A 234 13.62 9.07 2.70
CA GLY A 234 13.77 9.76 4.00
C GLY A 234 13.65 11.27 3.89
N SER A 235 12.91 11.86 4.82
CA SER A 235 12.73 13.32 4.96
C SER A 235 14.03 14.09 5.27
N ARG A 236 15.12 13.40 5.60
CA ARG A 236 16.48 13.92 5.84
C ARG A 236 17.51 12.95 5.26
N PRO A 237 18.77 13.37 5.07
CA PRO A 237 19.83 12.48 4.58
C PRO A 237 20.03 11.25 5.49
N PHE A 238 20.32 10.12 4.87
CA PHE A 238 20.67 8.84 5.49
C PHE A 238 21.54 8.05 4.51
N ASP A 239 22.19 6.99 4.99
CA ASP A 239 22.98 6.09 4.16
C ASP A 239 22.55 4.63 4.37
N VAL A 240 22.60 3.83 3.29
CA VAL A 240 22.23 2.40 3.31
C VAL A 240 23.36 1.54 2.75
N TYR A 241 23.79 0.57 3.53
CA TYR A 241 24.91 -0.32 3.23
C TYR A 241 24.47 -1.79 3.26
N ASP A 242 25.06 -2.61 2.41
CA ASP A 242 24.89 -4.06 2.47
C ASP A 242 25.56 -4.59 3.74
N GLN A 243 24.87 -5.51 4.44
CA GLN A 243 25.36 -6.13 5.66
C GLN A 243 25.28 -7.66 5.53
N PRO A 244 26.29 -8.40 6.03
CA PRO A 244 26.20 -9.86 6.07
C PRO A 244 24.97 -10.34 6.85
N SER A 245 24.24 -11.29 6.27
CA SER A 245 23.13 -11.96 6.92
C SER A 245 23.64 -13.15 7.74
N THR A 246 23.14 -13.31 8.97
CA THR A 246 23.40 -14.49 9.80
C THR A 246 22.10 -15.02 10.37
N ASN A 247 22.05 -16.33 10.68
CA ASN A 247 20.85 -16.96 11.23
C ASN A 247 20.47 -16.37 12.59
N GLU A 248 21.44 -15.89 13.37
CA GLU A 248 21.21 -15.25 14.66
C GLU A 248 20.45 -13.93 14.51
N ILE A 249 20.84 -13.09 13.53
CA ILE A 249 20.15 -11.81 13.26
C ILE A 249 18.68 -12.06 12.91
N LEU A 250 18.40 -13.12 12.14
CA LEU A 250 17.03 -13.47 11.76
C LEU A 250 16.23 -14.01 12.93
N ALA A 251 16.80 -14.90 13.73
CA ALA A 251 16.15 -15.41 14.94
C ALA A 251 15.80 -14.28 15.92
N ASP A 252 16.76 -13.37 16.17
CA ASP A 252 16.57 -12.21 17.03
C ASP A 252 15.49 -11.27 16.48
N ALA A 253 15.50 -11.04 15.16
CA ALA A 253 14.52 -10.19 14.48
C ALA A 253 13.09 -10.71 14.66
N PHE A 254 12.85 -11.99 14.37
CA PHE A 254 11.52 -12.58 14.52
C PHE A 254 11.08 -12.62 15.99
N GLN A 255 12.01 -12.88 16.92
CA GLN A 255 11.70 -12.82 18.34
C GLN A 255 11.26 -11.42 18.77
N THR A 256 11.95 -10.35 18.34
CA THR A 256 11.56 -8.99 18.72
C THR A 256 10.29 -8.51 18.02
N VAL A 257 10.02 -8.95 16.78
CA VAL A 257 8.73 -8.70 16.12
C VAL A 257 7.63 -9.35 16.92
N ALA A 258 7.79 -10.63 17.26
CA ALA A 258 6.81 -11.38 18.02
C ALA A 258 6.54 -10.72 19.39
N LEU A 259 7.58 -10.31 20.13
CA LEU A 259 7.42 -9.57 21.39
C LEU A 259 6.69 -8.22 21.25
N LYS A 260 6.78 -7.60 20.07
CA LYS A 260 6.08 -6.34 19.77
C LYS A 260 4.62 -6.57 19.38
N THR A 261 4.32 -7.69 18.72
CA THR A 261 2.98 -8.06 18.22
C THR A 261 2.18 -8.91 19.20
N THR A 262 2.79 -9.42 20.28
CA THR A 262 2.20 -10.52 21.06
C THR A 262 0.84 -10.24 21.70
N ASN A 263 -0.13 -11.04 21.27
CA ASN A 263 -0.83 -11.99 22.12
C ASN A 263 0.08 -13.22 22.37
N ARG A 264 0.64 -13.37 23.57
CA ARG A 264 1.50 -14.52 23.94
C ARG A 264 0.65 -15.66 24.47
N GLN A 265 0.84 -16.88 23.98
CA GLN A 265 0.21 -18.09 24.54
C GLN A 265 1.28 -19.08 25.05
N ASP A 266 1.32 -19.29 26.36
CA ASP A 266 2.21 -20.27 26.98
C ASP A 266 1.58 -21.67 26.92
N MET A 267 2.29 -22.62 26.31
CA MET A 267 1.81 -24.01 26.11
C MET A 267 2.32 -24.97 27.21
N GLY A 268 3.07 -24.46 28.18
CA GLY A 268 3.76 -25.27 29.21
C GLY A 268 5.05 -25.92 28.70
N GLY A 269 5.86 -26.46 29.61
CA GLY A 269 7.13 -27.14 29.27
C GLY A 269 8.26 -26.23 28.74
N GLY A 270 8.16 -24.91 28.95
CA GLY A 270 9.13 -23.94 28.44
C GLY A 270 8.89 -23.52 26.98
N VAL A 271 7.77 -23.95 26.37
CA VAL A 271 7.40 -23.60 25.00
C VAL A 271 6.31 -22.52 25.02
N SER A 272 6.58 -21.41 24.34
CA SER A 272 5.62 -20.33 24.09
C SER A 272 5.37 -20.22 22.59
N ILE A 273 4.11 -20.11 22.18
CA ILE A 273 3.74 -19.79 20.81
C ILE A 273 3.49 -18.28 20.75
N LEU A 274 4.11 -17.64 19.76
CA LEU A 274 3.91 -16.24 19.45
C LEU A 274 3.22 -16.17 18.10
N THR A 275 2.01 -15.62 18.08
CA THR A 275 1.25 -15.42 16.83
C THR A 275 1.53 -14.02 16.30
N PHE A 276 1.78 -13.93 15.00
CA PHE A 276 1.90 -12.67 14.28
C PHE A 276 0.49 -12.25 13.84
N ASP A 277 -0.13 -11.32 14.56
CA ASP A 277 -1.39 -10.72 14.11
C ASP A 277 -1.05 -9.56 13.15
N ASP A 278 -1.60 -9.56 11.93
CA ASP A 278 -1.42 -8.50 10.91
C ASP A 278 -2.04 -7.13 11.32
N ASN A 279 -2.58 -7.02 12.54
CA ASN A 279 -3.37 -5.87 13.00
C ASN A 279 -2.53 -4.88 13.84
N GLY A 280 -1.41 -4.42 13.27
CA GLY A 280 -0.62 -3.29 13.78
C GLY A 280 -0.84 -2.04 12.95
#